data_AF-A0A1G2XIA7-F1
#
_entry.id   AF-A0A1G2XIA7-F1
#
_cell.length_a   1.000
_cell.length_b   1.000
_cell.length_c   1.000
_cell.angle_alpha   90.00
_cell.angle_beta   90.00
_cell.angle_gamma   90.00
#
_symmetry.space_group_name_H-M   'P 1'
#
loop_
_entity.id
_entity.type
_entity.pdbx_description
1 polymer ?
#
loop_
_entity_poly.entity_id
_entity_poly.type
_entity_poly.pdbx_seq_one_letter_code
_entity_poly.pdbx_strand_id
1 'polypeptide(L)'
;MAKNLSGYQQKVIKDYYKNIDKIALAKLGELVGSIYLAETQKKKDILWGQVEASLKQLKIQPAIIENIMKKRDAVILAKNLNDWAK
;
A
#
# COMPACT_ATOMS: atom_id res chain seq x y z
N MET A 1 -16.55 4.65 -0.06
CA MET A 1 -16.99 5.59 0.99
C MET A 1 -15.78 6.38 1.47
N ALA A 2 -15.62 7.61 0.99
CA ALA A 2 -14.64 8.54 1.51
C ALA A 2 -15.08 8.90 2.94
N LYS A 3 -14.29 8.49 3.92
CA LYS A 3 -14.52 8.81 5.33
C LYS A 3 -14.40 10.33 5.45
N ASN A 4 -15.42 11.00 5.95
CA ASN A 4 -15.46 12.45 6.17
C ASN A 4 -14.35 12.84 7.15
N LEU A 5 -13.15 13.06 6.63
CA LEU A 5 -12.00 13.55 7.37
C LEU A 5 -12.09 15.08 7.39
N SER A 6 -11.93 15.68 8.56
CA SER A 6 -11.90 17.14 8.67
C SER A 6 -10.76 17.70 7.80
N GLY A 7 -10.88 18.96 7.35
CA GLY A 7 -9.85 19.56 6.47
C GLY A 7 -8.43 19.48 7.03
N TYR A 8 -8.30 19.51 8.37
CA TYR A 8 -7.04 19.27 9.07
C TYR A 8 -6.53 17.83 8.92
N GLN A 9 -7.39 16.83 9.11
CA GLN A 9 -7.02 15.42 8.94
C GLN A 9 -6.59 15.10 7.51
N GLN A 10 -7.26 15.68 6.51
CA GLN A 10 -6.88 15.54 5.10
C GLN A 10 -5.47 16.10 4.85
N LYS A 11 -5.14 17.26 5.44
CA LYS A 11 -3.82 17.88 5.34
C LYS A 11 -2.73 17.03 5.98
N VAL A 12 -2.94 16.55 7.20
CA VAL A 12 -1.99 15.67 7.90
C VAL A 12 -1.72 14.40 7.10
N ILE A 13 -2.76 13.79 6.53
CA ILE A 13 -2.63 12.61 5.67
C ILE A 13 -1.84 12.94 4.40
N LYS A 14 -2.15 14.07 3.75
CA LYS A 14 -1.44 14.51 2.55
C LYS A 14 0.04 14.77 2.82
N ASP A 15 0.36 15.51 3.88
CA ASP A 15 1.75 15.87 4.23
C ASP A 15 2.58 14.64 4.63
N TYR A 16 1.94 13.65 5.25
CA TYR A 16 2.57 12.37 5.56
C TYR A 16 2.99 11.62 4.28
N TYR A 17 2.10 11.50 3.28
CA TYR A 17 2.41 10.80 2.03
C TYR A 17 3.32 11.60 1.09
N LYS A 18 3.28 12.93 1.16
CA LYS A 18 4.18 13.80 0.39
C LYS A 18 5.67 13.50 0.63
N ASN A 19 6.01 13.05 1.85
CA ASN A 19 7.39 12.75 2.27
C ASN A 19 7.66 11.26 2.43
N ILE A 20 6.78 10.40 1.92
CA ILE A 20 6.99 8.95 2.01
C ILE A 20 8.22 8.56 1.18
N ASP A 21 8.97 7.57 1.66
CA ASP A 21 10.18 7.10 1.00
C ASP A 21 9.85 6.56 -0.40
N LYS A 22 10.27 7.30 -1.43
CA LYS A 22 10.02 6.98 -2.84
C LYS A 22 10.66 5.67 -3.27
N ILE A 23 11.79 5.28 -2.68
CA ILE A 23 12.46 4.00 -2.96
C ILE A 23 11.60 2.86 -2.41
N ALA A 24 11.06 3.02 -1.21
CA ALA A 24 10.15 2.03 -0.63
C ALA A 24 8.83 1.93 -1.40
N LEU A 25 8.29 3.05 -1.92
CA LEU A 25 7.14 3.02 -2.84
C LEU A 25 7.45 2.27 -4.14
N ALA A 26 8.62 2.50 -4.74
CA ALA A 26 9.04 1.79 -5.96
C ALA A 26 9.11 0.27 -5.73
N LYS A 27 9.71 -0.17 -4.61
CA LYS A 27 9.75 -1.58 -4.22
C LYS A 27 8.36 -2.19 -4.02
N LEU A 28 7.41 -1.44 -3.45
CA LEU A 28 6.02 -1.90 -3.38
C LEU A 28 5.37 -2.04 -4.76
N GLY A 29 5.72 -1.16 -5.71
CA GLY A 29 5.30 -1.29 -7.12
C GLY A 29 5.84 -2.56 -7.78
N GLU A 30 7.09 -2.92 -7.53
CA GLU A 30 7.70 -4.18 -8.00
C GLU A 30 6.97 -5.41 -7.42
N LEU A 31 6.59 -5.37 -6.13
CA LEU A 31 5.81 -6.43 -5.50
C LEU A 31 4.42 -6.58 -6.13
N VAL A 32 3.74 -5.47 -6.47
CA VAL A 32 2.47 -5.50 -7.20
C VAL A 32 2.62 -6.23 -8.53
N GLY A 33 3.62 -5.86 -9.34
CA GLY A 33 3.89 -6.53 -10.62
C GLY A 33 4.19 -8.02 -10.42
N SER A 34 4.99 -8.35 -9.41
CA SER A 34 5.32 -9.74 -9.06
C SER A 34 4.09 -10.56 -8.66
N ILE A 35 3.10 -9.95 -7.97
CA ILE A 35 1.84 -10.60 -7.60
C ILE A 35 0.99 -10.91 -8.84
N TYR A 36 0.96 -10.02 -9.82
CA TYR A 36 0.26 -10.27 -11.09
C TYR A 36 0.87 -11.43 -11.88
N LEU A 37 2.20 -11.52 -11.89
CA LEU A 37 2.95 -12.55 -12.61
C LEU A 37 3.06 -13.88 -11.83
N ALA A 38 2.62 -13.94 -10.57
CA ALA A 38 2.74 -15.15 -9.77
C ALA A 38 1.71 -16.20 -10.21
N GLU A 39 2.20 -17.37 -10.62
CA GLU A 39 1.37 -18.47 -11.14
C GLU A 39 0.81 -19.38 -10.05
N THR A 40 1.35 -19.33 -8.83
CA THR A 40 0.92 -20.18 -7.72
C THR A 40 0.41 -19.37 -6.54
N GLN A 41 -0.59 -19.90 -5.84
CA GLN A 41 -1.13 -19.27 -4.63
C GLN A 41 -0.06 -19.11 -3.55
N LYS A 42 0.79 -20.13 -3.36
CA LYS A 42 1.92 -20.09 -2.41
C LYS A 42 2.87 -18.92 -2.70
N LYS A 43 3.20 -18.67 -3.97
CA LYS A 43 4.06 -17.54 -4.35
C LYS A 43 3.36 -16.20 -4.10
N LYS A 44 2.05 -16.10 -4.40
CA LYS A 44 1.25 -14.91 -4.05
C LYS A 44 1.25 -14.65 -2.55
N ASP A 45 1.09 -15.67 -1.72
CA ASP A 45 1.06 -15.52 -0.26
C ASP A 45 2.39 -14.98 0.30
N ILE A 46 3.52 -15.47 -0.22
CA ILE A 46 4.86 -14.96 0.13
C ILE A 46 4.99 -13.48 -0.26
N LEU A 47 4.60 -13.13 -1.48
CA LEU A 47 4.64 -11.75 -1.97
C LEU A 47 3.74 -10.82 -1.14
N TRP A 48 2.55 -11.29 -0.75
CA TRP A 48 1.66 -10.54 0.15
C TRP A 48 2.26 -10.36 1.55
N GLY A 49 3.02 -11.34 2.07
CA GLY A 49 3.79 -11.16 3.30
C GLY A 49 4.87 -10.07 3.17
N GLN A 50 5.55 -10.00 2.02
CA GLN A 50 6.52 -8.94 1.74
C GLN A 50 5.87 -7.56 1.61
N VAL A 51 4.68 -7.49 1.00
CA VAL A 51 3.87 -6.26 0.94
C VAL A 51 3.54 -5.79 2.36
N GLU A 52 3.04 -6.68 3.23
CA GLU A 52 2.69 -6.33 4.61
C GLU A 52 3.90 -5.77 5.38
N ALA A 53 5.05 -6.44 5.28
CA ALA A 53 6.28 -6.00 5.92
C ALA A 53 6.73 -4.62 5.43
N SER A 54 6.67 -4.38 4.11
CA SER A 54 7.03 -3.11 3.49
C SER A 54 6.09 -1.98 3.91
N LEU A 55 4.78 -2.24 3.99
CA LEU A 55 3.79 -1.26 4.46
C LEU A 55 4.03 -0.89 5.93
N LYS A 56 4.39 -1.86 6.79
CA LYS A 56 4.76 -1.61 8.19
C LYS A 56 6.03 -0.76 8.30
N GLN A 57 7.06 -1.04 7.48
CA GLN A 57 8.30 -0.27 7.45
C GLN A 57 8.05 1.19 7.02
N LEU A 58 7.13 1.39 6.07
CA LEU A 58 6.67 2.71 5.65
C LEU A 58 5.82 3.44 6.70
N LYS A 59 5.49 2.78 7.82
CA LYS A 59 4.62 3.29 8.89
C LYS A 59 3.19 3.57 8.44
N ILE A 60 2.73 2.88 7.40
CA ILE A 60 1.34 2.98 6.93
C ILE A 60 0.41 2.63 8.09
N GLN A 61 -0.69 3.37 8.22
CA GLN A 61 -1.63 3.18 9.31
C GLN A 61 -2.15 1.72 9.35
N PRO A 62 -2.17 1.05 10.52
CA PRO A 62 -2.54 -0.37 10.63
C PRO A 62 -3.90 -0.71 10.01
N ALA A 63 -4.90 0.18 10.13
CA ALA A 63 -6.21 -0.01 9.52
C ALA A 63 -6.17 -0.06 7.98
N ILE A 64 -5.24 0.66 7.36
CA ILE A 64 -5.02 0.61 5.90
C ILE A 64 -4.35 -0.73 5.55
N ILE A 65 -3.32 -1.13 6.30
CA ILE A 65 -2.63 -2.41 6.10
C ILE A 65 -3.62 -3.57 6.22
N GLU A 66 -4.45 -3.61 7.27
CA GLU A 66 -5.48 -4.64 7.42
C GLU A 66 -6.44 -4.69 6.24
N ASN A 67 -6.93 -3.55 5.78
CA ASN A 67 -7.86 -3.50 4.65
C ASN A 67 -7.22 -4.01 3.36
N ILE A 68 -5.94 -3.68 3.12
CA ILE A 68 -5.17 -4.19 1.99
C ILE A 68 -4.98 -5.71 2.12
N MET A 69 -4.55 -6.18 3.29
CA MET A 69 -4.26 -7.60 3.53
C MET A 69 -5.50 -8.50 3.61
N LYS A 70 -6.66 -7.95 3.97
CA LYS A 70 -7.95 -8.65 3.91
C LYS A 70 -8.41 -8.86 2.47
N LYS A 71 -8.20 -7.85 1.61
CA LYS A 71 -8.63 -7.91 0.20
C LYS A 71 -7.64 -8.64 -0.70
N ARG A 72 -6.34 -8.54 -0.40
CA ARG A 72 -5.24 -9.07 -1.24
C ARG A 72 -5.45 -8.80 -2.73
N ASP A 73 -5.87 -7.57 -3.03
CA ASP A 73 -6.16 -7.12 -4.37
C ASP A 73 -5.03 -6.20 -4.87
N ALA A 74 -4.29 -6.69 -5.87
CA ALA A 74 -3.16 -5.97 -6.45
C ALA A 74 -3.59 -4.68 -7.17
N VAL A 75 -4.82 -4.59 -7.70
CA VAL A 75 -5.38 -3.36 -8.30
C VAL A 75 -5.58 -2.30 -7.22
N ILE A 76 -6.15 -2.69 -6.08
CA ILE A 76 -6.37 -1.77 -4.96
C ILE A 76 -5.03 -1.28 -4.40
N LEU A 77 -4.05 -2.16 -4.27
CA LEU A 77 -2.70 -1.77 -3.83
C LEU A 77 -2.06 -0.79 -4.82
N ALA A 78 -2.12 -1.05 -6.13
CA ALA A 78 -1.60 -0.15 -7.16
C ALA A 78 -2.23 1.25 -7.11
N LYS A 79 -3.55 1.32 -6.92
CA LYS A 79 -4.27 2.60 -6.78
C LYS A 79 -3.79 3.39 -5.57
N ASN A 80 -3.64 2.73 -4.42
CA ASN A 80 -3.11 3.38 -3.22
C ASN A 80 -1.69 3.92 -3.45
N LEU A 81 -0.80 3.15 -4.09
CA LEU A 81 0.57 3.59 -4.40
C LEU A 81 0.59 4.84 -5.29
N ASN A 82 -0.24 4.87 -6.33
CA ASN A 82 -0.37 6.03 -7.21
C ASN A 82 -0.88 7.27 -6.46
N ASP A 83 -1.77 7.09 -5.49
CA ASP A 83 -2.28 8.20 -4.68
C ASP A 83 -1.24 8.69 -3.66
N TRP A 84 -0.39 7.80 -3.14
CA TRP A 84 0.70 8.16 -2.22
C TRP A 84 1.88 8.82 -2.93
N ALA A 85 2.06 8.59 -4.24
CA ALA A 85 3.12 9.17 -5.04
C ALA A 85 2.84 10.61 -5.54
N LYS A 86 1.61 11.10 -5.39
CA LYS A 86 1.17 12.46 -5.80
C LYS A 86 1.41 13.48 -4.68
#